data_AF-A0A954EIX5-F1
#
_entry.id   AF-A0A954EIX5-F1
#
_cell.length_a   1.000
_cell.length_b   1.000
_cell.length_c   1.000
_cell.angle_alpha   90.00
_cell.angle_beta   90.00
_cell.angle_gamma   90.00
#
_symmetry.space_group_name_H-M   'P 1'
#
loop_
_entity.id
_entity.type
_entity.pdbx_description
1 polymer ?
#
loop_
_entity_poly.entity_id
_entity_poly.type
_entity_poly.pdbx_seq_one_letter_code
_entity_poly.pdbx_strand_id
1 'polypeptide(L)'
;FRSQFLTAAGGPLVNLAICMLIFPALLWIPGGSEAFMPLALPITSLSANWGQDLLVLTFFVNWLLTIINLLPIYPLDGGRMMEACLMGHGTAHDRRSLCLKIGMFAALAIAIGGLLYDNVWIVAFGAWILVLNLMESAQLQQAELYDESFMGYDFSQGYTSLERSSHASAKPVRKSMWQQWQEKRREEKQRQQEQQQQLEAAHLDELLAKVHAQGVQSLTSEERKFLNRASRNYRTRNG
;
A
#
# COMPACT_ATOMS: atom_id res chain seq x y z
N PHE A 1 13.13 17.95 -9.73
CA PHE A 1 13.89 17.17 -10.72
C PHE A 1 15.40 17.16 -10.43
N ARG A 2 16.17 18.20 -10.83
CA ARG A 2 17.65 18.19 -10.77
C ARG A 2 18.24 17.83 -9.40
N SER A 3 17.75 18.44 -8.33
CA SER A 3 18.27 18.16 -6.98
C SER A 3 18.06 16.70 -6.55
N GLN A 4 16.87 16.14 -6.77
CA GLN A 4 16.54 14.77 -6.32
C GLN A 4 17.27 13.71 -7.15
N PHE A 5 17.44 13.97 -8.45
CA PHE A 5 18.26 13.13 -9.33
C PHE A 5 19.74 13.17 -8.93
N LEU A 6 20.32 14.35 -8.67
CA LEU A 6 21.72 14.47 -8.24
C LEU A 6 21.95 13.81 -6.88
N THR A 7 21.01 13.93 -5.94
CA THR A 7 21.11 13.25 -4.64
C THR A 7 21.10 11.73 -4.80
N ALA A 8 20.23 11.17 -5.65
CA ALA A 8 20.20 9.74 -5.93
C ALA A 8 21.44 9.26 -6.71
N ALA A 9 21.92 10.06 -7.66
CA ALA A 9 23.10 9.74 -8.46
C ALA A 9 24.42 9.86 -7.66
N GLY A 10 24.41 10.47 -6.48
CA GLY A 10 25.62 10.68 -5.67
C GLY A 10 26.39 9.38 -5.39
N GLY A 11 25.71 8.30 -5.01
CA GLY A 11 26.34 7.01 -4.74
C GLY A 11 27.05 6.43 -5.97
N PRO A 12 26.34 6.16 -7.08
CA PRO A 12 26.94 5.65 -8.32
C PRO A 12 28.06 6.56 -8.86
N LEU A 13 27.91 7.89 -8.77
CA LEU A 13 28.91 8.84 -9.25
C LEU A 13 30.22 8.77 -8.46
N VAL A 14 30.15 8.60 -7.13
CA VAL A 14 31.35 8.43 -6.29
C VAL A 14 32.07 7.13 -6.66
N ASN A 15 31.34 6.03 -6.79
CA ASN A 15 31.93 4.74 -7.19
C ASN A 15 32.57 4.82 -8.58
N LEU A 16 31.89 5.47 -9.52
CA LEU A 16 32.42 5.70 -10.87
C LEU A 16 33.66 6.61 -10.87
N ALA A 17 33.69 7.64 -10.02
CA ALA A 17 34.86 8.51 -9.87
C ALA A 17 36.08 7.74 -9.31
N ILE A 18 35.85 6.84 -8.35
CA ILE A 18 36.89 5.94 -7.82
C ILE A 18 37.38 5.01 -8.94
N CYS A 19 36.48 4.40 -9.71
CA CYS A 19 36.85 3.59 -10.87
C CYS A 19 37.69 4.38 -11.87
N MET A 20 37.30 5.61 -12.20
CA MET A 20 38.03 6.47 -13.14
C MET A 20 39.42 6.85 -12.63
N LEU A 21 39.60 7.04 -11.32
CA LEU A 21 40.90 7.33 -10.71
C LEU A 21 41.83 6.11 -10.74
N ILE A 22 41.30 4.92 -10.48
CA ILE A 22 42.08 3.66 -10.46
C ILE A 22 42.36 3.14 -11.88
N PHE A 23 41.50 3.48 -12.85
CA PHE A 23 41.57 3.00 -14.23
C PHE A 23 42.97 3.11 -14.87
N PRO A 24 43.69 4.24 -14.82
CA PRO A 24 45.02 4.33 -15.42
C PRO A 24 46.02 3.38 -14.78
N ALA A 25 45.98 3.22 -13.45
CA ALA A 25 46.87 2.29 -12.73
C ALA A 25 46.57 0.83 -13.10
N LEU A 26 45.30 0.50 -13.32
CA LEU A 26 44.86 -0.85 -13.69
C LEU A 26 45.40 -1.30 -15.05
N LEU A 27 45.60 -0.38 -16.00
CA LEU A 27 46.17 -0.68 -17.33
C LEU A 27 47.63 -1.17 -17.27
N TRP A 28 48.35 -0.86 -16.19
CA TRP A 28 49.74 -1.31 -16.00
C TRP A 28 49.85 -2.63 -15.23
N ILE A 29 48.73 -3.16 -14.73
CA ILE A 29 48.69 -4.41 -13.96
C ILE A 29 48.35 -5.58 -14.90
N PRO A 30 49.20 -6.62 -14.99
CA PRO A 30 48.88 -7.83 -15.75
C PRO A 30 47.61 -8.49 -15.21
N GLY A 31 46.61 -8.72 -16.06
CA GLY A 31 45.31 -9.27 -15.65
C GLY A 31 44.32 -8.25 -15.09
N GLY A 32 44.68 -6.96 -15.02
CA GLY A 32 43.77 -5.89 -14.55
C GLY A 32 42.48 -5.77 -15.39
N SER A 33 42.50 -6.21 -16.65
CA SER A 33 41.31 -6.25 -17.51
C SER A 33 40.21 -7.21 -17.03
N GLU A 34 40.55 -8.22 -16.23
CA GLU A 34 39.55 -9.15 -15.68
C GLU A 34 38.59 -8.46 -14.70
N ALA A 35 39.04 -7.38 -14.05
CA ALA A 35 38.22 -6.60 -13.13
C ALA A 35 37.02 -5.91 -13.79
N PHE A 36 36.98 -5.82 -15.13
CA PHE A 36 35.84 -5.28 -15.86
C PHE A 36 34.72 -6.28 -16.06
N MET A 37 34.99 -7.59 -15.95
CA MET A 37 33.99 -8.63 -16.10
C MET A 37 33.28 -8.82 -14.76
N PRO A 38 32.06 -8.28 -14.56
CA PRO A 38 31.37 -8.33 -13.26
C PRO A 38 31.04 -9.77 -12.83
N LEU A 39 31.05 -10.72 -13.77
CA LEU A 39 30.74 -12.12 -13.56
C LEU A 39 31.97 -13.01 -13.29
N ALA A 40 33.18 -12.48 -13.49
CA ALA A 40 34.42 -13.21 -13.23
C ALA A 40 35.11 -12.57 -12.03
N LEU A 41 35.17 -13.31 -10.92
CA LEU A 41 35.92 -12.84 -9.75
C LEU A 41 37.41 -12.80 -10.12
N PRO A 42 38.10 -11.66 -9.98
CA PRO A 42 39.53 -11.58 -10.24
C PRO A 42 40.26 -12.47 -9.22
N ILE A 43 41.03 -13.45 -9.71
CA ILE A 43 41.78 -14.37 -8.84
C ILE A 43 43.06 -13.67 -8.41
N THR A 44 43.01 -12.93 -7.30
CA THR A 44 44.17 -12.27 -6.69
C THR A 44 44.76 -13.15 -5.60
N SER A 45 46.06 -13.46 -5.67
CA SER A 45 46.72 -14.36 -4.73
C SER A 45 47.21 -13.68 -3.44
N LEU A 46 47.10 -12.34 -3.33
CA LEU A 46 47.45 -11.51 -2.18
C LEU A 46 48.87 -11.75 -1.60
N SER A 47 49.75 -12.38 -2.38
CA SER A 47 51.01 -12.94 -1.86
C SER A 47 52.25 -12.16 -2.27
N ALA A 48 52.38 -11.78 -3.55
CA ALA A 48 53.56 -11.10 -4.07
C ALA A 48 53.37 -9.58 -4.24
N ASN A 49 52.22 -9.16 -4.79
CA ASN A 49 51.95 -7.76 -5.15
C ASN A 49 50.65 -7.26 -4.49
N TRP A 50 50.60 -7.30 -3.17
CA TRP A 50 49.41 -6.96 -2.37
C TRP A 50 48.77 -5.61 -2.77
N GLY A 51 49.58 -4.59 -3.11
CA GLY A 51 49.08 -3.27 -3.51
C GLY A 51 48.35 -3.28 -4.86
N GLN A 52 48.85 -4.05 -5.83
CA GLN A 52 48.21 -4.21 -7.14
C GLN A 52 46.91 -5.00 -6.99
N ASP A 53 46.94 -6.08 -6.22
CA ASP A 53 45.76 -6.91 -5.93
C ASP A 53 44.65 -6.11 -5.24
N LEU A 54 45.00 -5.25 -4.28
CA LEU A 54 44.05 -4.34 -3.64
C LEU A 54 43.44 -3.33 -4.62
N LEU A 55 44.23 -2.79 -5.56
CA LEU A 55 43.72 -1.87 -6.58
C LEU A 55 42.73 -2.57 -7.52
N VAL A 56 43.06 -3.79 -7.97
CA VAL A 56 42.17 -4.63 -8.80
C VAL A 56 40.87 -4.92 -8.06
N LEU A 57 40.93 -5.35 -6.80
CA LEU A 57 39.74 -5.64 -5.99
C LEU A 57 38.91 -4.38 -5.72
N THR A 58 39.56 -3.28 -5.39
CA THR A 58 38.88 -1.99 -5.14
C THR A 58 38.16 -1.51 -6.39
N PHE A 59 38.81 -1.62 -7.56
CA PHE A 59 38.17 -1.31 -8.84
C PHE A 59 36.97 -2.22 -9.09
N PHE A 60 37.14 -3.54 -8.95
CA PHE A 60 36.08 -4.53 -9.19
C PHE A 60 34.84 -4.27 -8.31
N VAL A 61 35.04 -4.03 -7.01
CA VAL A 61 33.93 -3.77 -6.08
C VAL A 61 33.21 -2.47 -6.43
N ASN A 62 33.93 -1.38 -6.69
CA ASN A 62 33.31 -0.10 -7.07
C ASN A 62 32.60 -0.19 -8.42
N TRP A 63 33.17 -0.94 -9.36
CA TRP A 63 32.58 -1.19 -10.68
C TRP A 63 31.28 -1.99 -10.55
N LEU A 64 31.30 -3.08 -9.79
CA LEU A 64 30.12 -3.89 -9.50
C LEU A 64 29.04 -3.08 -8.77
N LEU A 65 29.42 -2.30 -7.75
CA LEU A 65 28.49 -1.41 -7.04
C LEU A 65 27.89 -0.35 -7.97
N THR A 66 28.66 0.19 -8.93
CA THR A 66 28.16 1.15 -9.92
C THR A 66 27.11 0.49 -10.82
N ILE A 67 27.38 -0.71 -11.33
CA ILE A 67 26.45 -1.45 -12.18
C ILE A 67 25.17 -1.77 -11.42
N ILE A 68 25.28 -2.34 -10.21
CA ILE A 68 24.13 -2.71 -9.38
C ILE A 68 23.32 -1.46 -9.03
N ASN A 69 23.96 -0.39 -8.53
CA ASN A 69 23.25 0.81 -8.14
C ASN A 69 22.64 1.58 -9.31
N LEU A 70 23.05 1.34 -10.56
CA LEU A 70 22.43 1.95 -11.73
C LEU A 70 21.20 1.17 -12.24
N LEU A 71 20.96 -0.06 -11.73
CA LEU A 71 19.78 -0.83 -12.10
C LEU A 71 18.49 -0.10 -11.68
N PRO A 72 17.47 -0.04 -12.55
CA PRO A 72 16.21 0.66 -12.28
C PRO A 72 15.30 -0.16 -11.35
N ILE A 73 15.79 -0.46 -10.15
CA ILE A 73 15.15 -1.37 -9.20
C ILE A 73 15.19 -0.75 -7.80
N TYR A 74 14.05 -0.68 -7.12
CA TYR A 74 14.06 -0.34 -5.69
C TYR A 74 14.56 -1.52 -4.86
N PRO A 75 15.38 -1.29 -3.81
CA PRO A 75 15.73 0.00 -3.18
C PRO A 75 17.01 0.67 -3.71
N LEU A 76 17.56 0.24 -4.85
CA LEU A 76 18.83 0.75 -5.41
C LEU A 76 18.68 2.19 -5.93
N ASP A 77 19.81 2.90 -6.00
CA ASP A 77 19.86 4.31 -6.40
C ASP A 77 19.25 4.55 -7.80
N GLY A 78 19.38 3.60 -8.72
CA GLY A 78 18.82 3.64 -10.06
C GLY A 78 17.29 3.63 -10.06
N GLY A 79 16.65 2.98 -9.10
CA GLY A 79 15.20 3.07 -8.88
C GLY A 79 14.78 4.49 -8.49
N ARG A 80 15.54 5.14 -7.60
CA ARG A 80 15.30 6.54 -7.18
C ARG A 80 15.58 7.53 -8.31
N MET A 81 16.62 7.28 -9.10
CA MET A 81 16.92 8.07 -10.30
C MET A 81 15.80 7.97 -11.33
N MET A 82 15.24 6.77 -11.53
CA MET A 82 14.09 6.56 -12.40
C MET A 82 12.85 7.31 -11.87
N GLU A 83 12.53 7.20 -10.58
CA GLU A 83 11.43 7.96 -9.97
C GLU A 83 11.62 9.47 -10.14
N ALA A 84 12.86 9.96 -10.01
CA ALA A 84 13.21 11.34 -10.29
C ALA A 84 12.93 11.73 -11.74
N CYS A 85 13.28 10.89 -12.72
CA CYS A 85 12.97 11.10 -14.15
C CYS A 85 11.47 11.18 -14.43
N LEU A 86 10.64 10.48 -13.66
CA LEU A 86 9.20 10.53 -13.83
C LEU A 86 8.55 11.74 -13.15
N MET A 87 9.31 12.59 -12.42
CA MET A 87 8.78 13.79 -11.78
C MET A 87 8.16 14.74 -12.82
N GLY A 88 6.84 14.90 -12.76
CA GLY A 88 6.05 15.68 -13.70
C GLY A 88 4.96 14.86 -14.40
N HIS A 89 5.03 13.53 -14.32
CA HIS A 89 4.01 12.63 -14.87
C HIS A 89 3.33 11.86 -13.72
N GLY A 90 2.11 12.24 -13.40
CA GLY A 90 1.27 11.55 -12.40
C GLY A 90 1.61 11.83 -10.94
N THR A 91 0.91 11.13 -10.06
CA THR A 91 1.08 11.24 -8.60
C THR A 91 2.39 10.58 -8.15
N ALA A 92 2.87 10.91 -6.94
CA ALA A 92 4.06 10.25 -6.39
C ALA A 92 3.89 8.73 -6.28
N HIS A 93 2.67 8.30 -5.98
CA HIS A 93 2.28 6.90 -5.91
C HIS A 93 2.43 6.18 -7.26
N ASP A 94 1.82 6.74 -8.31
CA ASP A 94 1.84 6.15 -9.64
C ASP A 94 3.27 5.94 -10.15
N ARG A 95 4.14 6.93 -9.90
CA ARG A 95 5.55 6.87 -10.29
C ARG A 95 6.28 5.74 -9.59
N ARG A 96 6.13 5.61 -8.27
CA ARG A 96 6.81 4.57 -7.50
C ARG A 96 6.26 3.19 -7.82
N SER A 97 4.95 3.06 -8.02
CA SER A 97 4.32 1.82 -8.51
C SER A 97 4.86 1.41 -9.88
N LEU A 98 5.02 2.36 -10.81
CA LEU A 98 5.59 2.11 -12.13
C LEU A 98 7.07 1.68 -12.05
N CYS A 99 7.86 2.35 -11.20
CA CYS A 99 9.25 1.96 -10.97
C CYS A 99 9.37 0.55 -10.39
N LEU A 100 8.49 0.17 -9.46
CA LEU A 100 8.46 -1.18 -8.90
C LEU A 100 8.11 -2.23 -9.95
N LYS A 101 7.11 -1.97 -10.80
CA LYS A 101 6.74 -2.88 -11.90
C LYS A 101 7.90 -3.09 -12.87
N ILE A 102 8.61 -2.01 -13.22
CA ILE A 102 9.79 -2.08 -14.08
C ILE A 102 10.91 -2.85 -13.39
N GLY A 103 11.15 -2.60 -12.10
CA GLY A 103 12.14 -3.33 -11.31
C GLY A 103 11.83 -4.82 -11.17
N MET A 104 10.56 -5.19 -11.00
CA MET A 104 10.10 -6.58 -10.98
C MET A 104 10.37 -7.28 -12.32
N PHE A 105 10.06 -6.61 -13.44
CA PHE A 105 10.34 -7.16 -14.77
C PHE A 105 11.84 -7.31 -15.01
N ALA A 106 12.66 -6.33 -14.61
CA ALA A 106 14.11 -6.41 -14.69
C ALA A 106 14.68 -7.55 -13.85
N ALA A 107 14.22 -7.72 -12.60
CA ALA A 107 14.63 -8.80 -11.71
C ALA A 107 14.29 -10.18 -12.28
N LEU A 108 13.08 -10.32 -12.83
CA LEU A 108 12.63 -11.55 -13.48
C LEU A 108 13.45 -11.85 -14.75
N ALA A 109 13.74 -10.83 -15.56
CA ALA A 109 14.59 -10.98 -16.74
C ALA A 109 16.01 -11.43 -16.38
N ILE A 110 16.58 -10.89 -15.30
CA ILE A 110 17.90 -11.33 -14.78
C ILE A 110 17.83 -12.79 -14.32
N ALA A 111 16.80 -13.17 -13.55
CA ALA A 111 16.65 -14.55 -13.07
C ALA A 111 16.47 -15.56 -14.22
N ILE A 112 15.64 -15.22 -15.21
CA ILE A 112 15.44 -16.04 -16.42
C ILE A 112 16.74 -16.11 -17.23
N GLY A 113 17.43 -14.98 -17.41
CA GLY A 113 18.74 -14.95 -18.07
C GLY A 113 19.73 -15.88 -17.39
N GLY A 114 19.81 -15.84 -16.05
CA GLY A 114 20.64 -16.76 -15.27
C GLY A 114 20.31 -18.24 -15.54
N LEU A 115 19.03 -18.58 -15.69
CA LEU A 115 18.60 -19.94 -16.00
C LEU A 115 18.99 -20.36 -17.43
N LEU A 116 18.89 -19.45 -18.40
CA LEU A 116 19.30 -19.71 -19.80
C LEU A 116 20.81 -19.96 -19.95
N TYR A 117 21.62 -19.32 -19.09
CA TYR A 117 23.08 -19.50 -19.06
C TYR A 117 23.55 -20.55 -18.03
N ASP A 118 22.61 -21.29 -17.42
CA ASP A 118 22.89 -22.30 -16.38
C ASP A 118 23.78 -21.78 -15.22
N ASN A 119 23.60 -20.50 -14.88
CA ASN A 119 24.40 -19.82 -13.85
C ASN A 119 23.56 -19.57 -12.60
N VAL A 120 23.71 -20.46 -11.62
CA VAL A 120 22.99 -20.44 -10.34
C VAL A 120 23.19 -19.10 -9.60
N TRP A 121 24.36 -18.47 -9.70
CA TRP A 121 24.63 -17.20 -9.02
C TRP A 121 23.82 -16.05 -9.59
N ILE A 122 23.64 -15.98 -10.91
CA ILE A 122 22.79 -14.97 -11.56
C ILE A 122 21.33 -15.19 -11.19
N VAL A 123 20.87 -16.45 -11.18
CA VAL A 123 19.51 -16.80 -10.76
C VAL A 123 19.26 -16.36 -9.31
N ALA A 124 20.18 -16.69 -8.40
CA ALA A 124 20.09 -16.30 -7.00
C ALA A 124 20.09 -14.77 -6.83
N PHE A 125 20.92 -14.06 -7.60
CA PHE A 125 20.96 -12.60 -7.60
C PHE A 125 19.63 -11.98 -8.09
N GLY A 126 19.08 -12.47 -9.20
CA GLY A 126 17.78 -12.03 -9.71
C GLY A 126 16.64 -12.33 -8.73
N ALA A 127 16.64 -13.50 -8.10
CA ALA A 127 15.68 -13.86 -7.07
C ALA A 127 15.80 -12.96 -5.82
N TRP A 128 17.02 -12.65 -5.38
CA TRP A 128 17.24 -11.73 -4.27
C TRP A 128 16.72 -10.33 -4.57
N ILE A 129 17.02 -9.78 -5.75
CA ILE A 129 16.46 -8.51 -6.22
C ILE A 129 14.93 -8.55 -6.23
N LEU A 130 14.32 -9.64 -6.72
CA LEU A 130 12.87 -9.79 -6.76
C LEU A 130 12.26 -9.72 -5.36
N VAL A 131 12.89 -10.36 -4.37
CA VAL A 131 12.47 -10.29 -2.96
C VAL A 131 12.56 -8.86 -2.44
N LEU A 132 13.66 -8.15 -2.71
CA LEU A 132 13.81 -6.74 -2.31
C LEU A 132 12.72 -5.85 -2.91
N ASN A 133 12.40 -6.05 -4.18
CA ASN A 133 11.34 -5.31 -4.87
C ASN A 133 9.95 -5.62 -4.26
N LEU A 134 9.69 -6.89 -3.93
CA LEU A 134 8.45 -7.31 -3.30
C LEU A 134 8.28 -6.71 -1.90
N MET A 135 9.36 -6.68 -1.11
CA MET A 135 9.37 -6.04 0.21
C MET A 135 9.03 -4.55 0.11
N GLU A 136 9.62 -3.84 -0.86
CA GLU A 136 9.33 -2.43 -1.11
C GLU A 136 7.86 -2.22 -1.54
N SER A 137 7.35 -3.09 -2.41
CA SER A 137 5.95 -3.06 -2.84
C SER A 137 4.99 -3.27 -1.66
N ALA A 138 5.33 -4.16 -0.72
CA ALA A 138 4.52 -4.40 0.47
C ALA A 138 4.55 -3.19 1.42
N GLN A 139 5.69 -2.53 1.57
CA GLN A 139 5.83 -1.32 2.40
C GLN A 139 5.00 -0.16 1.87
N LEU A 140 4.92 0.03 0.54
CA LEU A 140 4.07 1.06 -0.05
C LEU A 140 2.59 0.84 0.23
N GLN A 141 2.11 -0.38 0.04
CA GLN A 141 0.72 -0.73 0.33
C GLN A 141 0.37 -0.53 1.80
N GLN A 142 1.29 -0.84 2.71
CA GLN A 142 1.10 -0.57 4.14
C GLN A 142 1.02 0.93 4.40
N ALA A 143 1.92 1.73 3.82
CA ALA A 143 1.92 3.18 4.00
C ALA A 143 0.58 3.81 3.55
N GLU A 144 0.01 3.35 2.45
CA GLU A 144 -1.33 3.78 1.99
C GLU A 144 -2.44 3.42 2.99
N LEU A 145 -2.45 2.16 3.44
CA LEU A 145 -3.45 1.68 4.41
C LEU A 145 -3.40 2.47 5.71
N TYR A 146 -2.21 2.87 6.17
CA TYR A 146 -2.06 3.68 7.36
C TYR A 146 -2.53 5.13 7.16
N ASP A 147 -2.26 5.74 6.01
CA ASP A 147 -2.70 7.11 5.71
C ASP A 147 -4.24 7.20 5.64
N GLU A 148 -4.89 6.23 4.97
CA GLU A 148 -6.36 6.15 4.95
C GLU A 148 -6.96 5.81 6.32
N SER A 149 -6.32 4.92 7.09
CA SER A 149 -6.83 4.45 8.39
C SER A 149 -6.63 5.47 9.53
N PHE A 150 -5.54 6.24 9.51
CA PHE A 150 -5.18 7.18 10.57
C PHE A 150 -6.20 8.30 10.78
N MET A 151 -6.87 8.76 9.71
CA MET A 151 -7.88 9.80 9.82
C MET A 151 -9.30 9.27 10.03
N GLY A 152 -9.57 7.97 9.90
CA GLY A 152 -10.91 7.38 10.04
C GLY A 152 -11.98 7.96 9.08
N TYR A 153 -11.57 8.86 8.18
CA TYR A 153 -12.36 9.59 7.21
C TYR A 153 -11.78 9.30 5.84
N ASP A 154 -12.58 8.61 5.02
CA ASP A 154 -12.31 8.37 3.61
C ASP A 154 -12.45 9.71 2.83
N PHE A 155 -11.33 10.40 2.64
CA PHE A 155 -11.27 11.69 1.92
C PHE A 155 -11.66 11.57 0.44
N SER A 156 -11.72 10.36 -0.12
CA SER A 156 -12.16 10.15 -1.50
C SER A 156 -13.68 10.35 -1.67
N GLN A 157 -14.47 10.26 -0.59
CA GLN A 157 -15.93 10.43 -0.65
C GLN A 157 -16.41 11.88 -0.61
N GLY A 158 -15.59 12.82 -0.11
CA GLY A 158 -15.98 14.23 -0.02
C GLY A 158 -16.16 14.89 -1.40
N TYR A 159 -15.34 14.51 -2.38
CA TYR A 159 -15.33 15.12 -3.72
C TYR A 159 -16.18 14.37 -4.77
N THR A 160 -16.48 13.09 -4.54
CA THR A 160 -17.27 12.27 -5.50
C THR A 160 -18.76 12.63 -5.53
N SER A 161 -19.24 13.49 -4.62
CA SER A 161 -20.61 14.03 -4.68
C SER A 161 -20.79 15.12 -5.76
N LEU A 162 -19.70 15.72 -6.26
CA LEU A 162 -19.74 16.76 -7.30
C LEU A 162 -19.48 16.22 -8.71
N GLU A 163 -18.78 15.09 -8.87
CA GLU A 163 -18.48 14.48 -10.18
C GLU A 163 -19.48 13.40 -10.62
N ARG A 164 -20.55 13.16 -9.84
CA ARG A 164 -21.54 12.09 -10.11
C ARG A 164 -22.46 12.33 -11.32
N SER A 165 -22.19 13.35 -12.14
CA SER A 165 -22.98 13.66 -13.34
C SER A 165 -22.48 13.02 -14.63
N SER A 166 -21.36 12.28 -14.65
CA SER A 166 -20.85 11.70 -15.91
C SER A 166 -20.11 10.38 -15.74
N HIS A 167 -20.85 9.27 -15.96
CA HIS A 167 -20.41 7.93 -16.36
C HIS A 167 -19.11 7.33 -15.79
N ALA A 168 -19.24 6.31 -14.92
CA ALA A 168 -18.59 4.99 -15.04
C ALA A 168 -18.98 4.07 -13.87
N SER A 169 -19.22 2.80 -14.19
CA SER A 169 -19.62 1.73 -13.28
C SER A 169 -18.55 1.43 -12.22
N ALA A 170 -18.66 2.03 -11.03
CA ALA A 170 -17.81 1.71 -9.89
C ALA A 170 -18.17 0.34 -9.30
N LYS A 171 -17.20 -0.58 -9.24
CA LYS A 171 -17.33 -1.87 -8.54
C LYS A 171 -17.71 -1.62 -7.07
N PRO A 172 -18.65 -2.38 -6.48
CA PRO A 172 -19.01 -2.22 -5.08
C PRO A 172 -17.82 -2.61 -4.20
N VAL A 173 -17.27 -1.64 -3.47
CA VAL A 173 -16.23 -1.89 -2.46
C VAL A 173 -16.84 -2.77 -1.36
N ARG A 174 -16.17 -3.89 -1.06
CA ARG A 174 -16.63 -4.87 -0.06
C ARG A 174 -16.63 -4.22 1.33
N LYS A 175 -17.81 -3.92 1.86
CA LYS A 175 -17.98 -3.46 3.26
C LYS A 175 -17.32 -4.44 4.23
N SER A 176 -16.61 -3.93 5.24
CA SER A 176 -15.93 -4.74 6.25
C SER A 176 -16.93 -5.64 7.00
N MET A 177 -16.57 -6.89 7.30
CA MET A 177 -17.43 -7.87 8.01
C MET A 177 -17.97 -7.31 9.34
N TRP A 178 -17.19 -6.45 10.00
CA TRP A 178 -17.59 -5.76 11.24
C TRP A 178 -18.64 -4.67 11.02
N GLN A 179 -18.54 -3.92 9.92
CA GLN A 179 -19.54 -2.91 9.55
C GLN A 179 -20.88 -3.57 9.20
N GLN A 180 -20.83 -4.69 8.45
CA GLN A 180 -22.02 -5.47 8.14
C GLN A 180 -22.68 -6.04 9.41
N TRP A 181 -21.88 -6.50 10.38
CA TRP A 181 -22.40 -6.98 11.67
C TRP A 181 -23.08 -5.86 12.47
N GLN A 182 -22.51 -4.66 12.51
CA GLN A 182 -23.12 -3.52 13.20
C GLN A 182 -24.40 -3.02 12.50
N GLU A 183 -24.41 -2.92 11.17
CA GLU A 183 -25.60 -2.55 10.39
C GLU A 183 -26.74 -3.54 10.65
N LYS A 184 -26.46 -4.85 10.57
CA LYS A 184 -27.44 -5.90 10.83
C LYS A 184 -28.02 -5.84 12.24
N ARG A 185 -27.19 -5.56 13.25
CA ARG A 185 -27.63 -5.41 14.65
C ARG A 185 -28.51 -4.18 14.87
N ARG A 186 -28.24 -3.08 14.14
CA ARG A 186 -29.09 -1.88 14.17
C ARG A 186 -30.43 -2.15 13.52
N GLU A 187 -30.45 -2.81 12.37
CA GLU A 187 -31.68 -3.21 11.69
C GLU A 187 -32.52 -4.17 12.54
N GLU A 188 -31.91 -5.20 13.14
CA GLU A 188 -32.61 -6.13 14.03
C GLU A 188 -33.24 -5.39 15.21
N LYS A 189 -32.52 -4.45 15.82
CA LYS A 189 -33.03 -3.64 16.93
C LYS A 189 -34.18 -2.72 16.49
N GLN A 190 -34.09 -2.14 15.29
CA GLN A 190 -35.17 -1.32 14.72
C GLN A 190 -36.41 -2.15 14.45
N ARG A 191 -36.27 -3.32 13.81
CA ARG A 191 -37.42 -4.23 13.56
C ARG A 191 -38.10 -4.66 14.84
N GLN A 192 -37.33 -4.96 15.89
CA GLN A 192 -37.89 -5.29 17.22
C GLN A 192 -38.67 -4.10 17.81
N GLN A 193 -38.12 -2.89 17.70
CA GLN A 193 -38.81 -1.68 18.18
C GLN A 193 -40.10 -1.40 17.40
N GLU A 194 -40.09 -1.57 16.07
CA GLU A 194 -41.27 -1.40 15.23
C GLU A 194 -42.36 -2.43 15.55
N GLN A 195 -42.00 -3.71 15.73
CA GLN A 195 -42.95 -4.74 16.14
C GLN A 195 -43.56 -4.43 17.51
N GLN A 196 -42.75 -3.97 18.46
CA GLN A 196 -43.25 -3.62 19.78
C GLN A 196 -44.18 -2.40 19.75
N GLN A 197 -43.86 -1.39 18.93
CA GLN A 197 -44.73 -0.24 18.70
C GLN A 197 -46.06 -0.64 18.04
N GLN A 198 -46.04 -1.57 17.09
CA GLN A 198 -47.26 -2.07 16.44
C GLN A 198 -48.17 -2.82 17.42
N LEU A 199 -47.61 -3.69 18.27
CA LEU A 199 -48.36 -4.39 19.30
C LEU A 199 -48.94 -3.42 20.34
N GLU A 200 -48.15 -2.43 20.77
CA GLU A 200 -48.63 -1.38 21.68
C GLU A 200 -49.73 -0.52 21.06
N ALA A 201 -49.64 -0.19 19.77
CA ALA A 201 -50.65 0.55 19.04
C ALA A 201 -51.95 -0.24 18.89
N ALA A 202 -51.88 -1.51 18.52
CA ALA A 202 -53.05 -2.38 18.42
C ALA A 202 -53.78 -2.54 19.77
N HIS A 203 -53.02 -2.72 20.86
CA HIS A 203 -53.59 -2.79 22.21
C HIS A 203 -54.21 -1.46 22.63
N LEU A 204 -53.61 -0.32 22.25
CA LEU A 204 -54.19 1.00 22.51
C LEU A 204 -55.51 1.19 21.77
N ASP A 205 -55.59 0.81 20.49
CA ASP A 205 -56.80 0.91 19.67
C ASP A 205 -57.93 0.03 20.23
N GLU A 206 -57.62 -1.18 20.68
CA GLU A 206 -58.59 -2.06 21.36
C GLU A 206 -59.15 -1.42 22.64
N LEU A 207 -58.28 -0.83 23.47
CA LEU A 207 -58.71 -0.15 24.68
C LEU A 207 -59.53 1.11 24.38
N LEU A 208 -59.18 1.87 23.34
CA LEU A 208 -59.97 3.03 22.91
C LEU A 208 -61.36 2.61 22.40
N ALA A 209 -61.45 1.50 21.66
CA ALA A 209 -62.73 0.95 21.22
C ALA A 209 -63.60 0.50 22.40
N LYS A 210 -63.01 -0.17 23.41
CA LYS A 210 -63.69 -0.59 24.65
C LYS A 210 -64.20 0.61 25.46
N VAL A 211 -63.39 1.67 25.56
CA VAL A 211 -63.79 2.94 26.19
C VAL A 211 -64.93 3.61 25.43
N HIS A 212 -64.87 3.62 24.09
CA HIS A 212 -65.91 4.23 23.27
C HIS A 212 -67.26 3.50 23.39
N ALA A 213 -67.26 2.17 23.50
CA ALA A 213 -68.49 1.37 23.57
C ALA A 213 -69.14 1.35 24.97
N GLN A 214 -68.34 1.29 26.04
CA GLN A 214 -68.84 1.02 27.40
C GLN A 214 -68.48 2.12 28.43
N GLY A 215 -67.77 3.16 28.00
CA GLY A 215 -67.27 4.22 28.87
C GLY A 215 -66.02 3.82 29.66
N VAL A 216 -65.33 4.81 30.24
CA VAL A 216 -64.04 4.63 30.96
C VAL A 216 -64.16 3.72 32.20
N GLN A 217 -65.38 3.47 32.68
CA GLN A 217 -65.66 2.65 33.86
C GLN A 217 -65.54 1.14 33.60
N SER A 218 -65.49 0.70 32.34
CA SER A 218 -65.36 -0.72 31.96
C SER A 218 -63.91 -1.24 31.94
N LEU A 219 -62.93 -0.36 32.13
CA LEU A 219 -61.51 -0.70 32.14
C LEU A 219 -61.06 -1.29 33.48
N THR A 220 -60.18 -2.29 33.42
CA THR A 220 -59.48 -2.77 34.61
C THR A 220 -58.48 -1.72 35.12
N SER A 221 -58.02 -1.88 36.38
CA SER A 221 -57.03 -0.99 36.97
C SER A 221 -55.71 -0.96 36.21
N GLU A 222 -55.32 -2.07 35.56
CA GLU A 222 -54.10 -2.18 34.74
C GLU A 222 -54.27 -1.49 33.38
N GLU A 223 -55.41 -1.68 32.70
CA GLU A 223 -55.73 -1.03 31.42
C GLU A 223 -55.81 0.50 31.58
N ARG A 224 -56.39 0.99 32.68
CA ARG A 224 -56.49 2.42 32.97
C ARG A 224 -55.11 3.06 33.24
N LYS A 225 -54.20 2.34 33.91
CA LYS A 225 -52.80 2.79 34.09
C LYS A 225 -52.06 2.86 32.77
N PHE A 226 -52.24 1.86 31.90
CA PHE A 226 -51.63 1.83 30.57
C PHE A 226 -52.08 3.02 29.72
N LEU A 227 -53.38 3.31 29.66
CA LEU A 227 -53.95 4.40 28.86
C LEU A 227 -53.49 5.78 29.37
N ASN A 228 -53.41 5.98 30.70
CA ASN A 228 -52.85 7.21 31.28
C ASN A 228 -51.36 7.39 30.95
N ARG A 229 -50.57 6.31 30.96
CA ARG A 229 -49.15 6.33 30.56
C ARG A 229 -48.99 6.66 29.08
N ALA A 230 -49.77 6.03 28.21
CA ALA A 230 -49.77 6.31 26.78
C ALA A 230 -50.16 7.77 26.49
N SER A 231 -51.23 8.28 27.10
CA SER A 231 -51.68 9.67 26.97
C SER A 231 -50.61 10.68 27.43
N ARG A 232 -49.94 10.42 28.55
CA ARG A 232 -48.83 11.24 29.03
C ARG A 232 -47.66 11.28 28.04
N ASN A 233 -47.29 10.12 27.48
CA ASN A 233 -46.22 10.00 26.49
C ASN A 233 -46.55 10.73 25.17
N TYR A 234 -47.80 10.64 24.69
CA TYR A 234 -48.25 11.38 23.52
C TYR A 234 -48.21 12.90 23.75
N ARG A 235 -48.62 13.35 24.95
CA ARG A 235 -48.61 14.78 25.30
C ARG A 235 -47.20 15.37 25.39
N THR A 236 -46.20 14.58 25.80
CA THR A 236 -44.78 15.00 25.80
C THR A 236 -44.12 14.97 24.44
N ARG A 237 -44.69 14.25 23.46
CA ARG A 237 -44.14 14.14 22.09
C ARG A 237 -44.70 15.21 21.14
N ASN A 238 -45.90 15.74 21.45
CA ASN A 238 -46.64 16.71 20.64
C ASN A 238 -46.77 18.11 21.30
N GLY A 239 -46.12 18.35 22.45
CA GLY A 239 -46.06 19.65 23.12
C GLY A 239 -44.63 20.11 23.24
#